data_AF-A0A518BVF7-F1
#
_entry.id   AF-A0A518BVF7-F1
#
_cell.length_a   1.000
_cell.length_b   1.000
_cell.length_c   1.000
_cell.angle_alpha   90.00
_cell.angle_beta   90.00
_cell.angle_gamma   90.00
#
_symmetry.space_group_name_H-M   'P 1'
#
loop_
_entity.id
_entity.type
_entity.pdbx_description
1 polymer ?
#
loop_
_entity_poly.entity_id
_entity_poly.type
_entity_poly.pdbx_seq_one_letter_code
_entity_poly.pdbx_strand_id
1 'polypeptide(L)'
;MAYPVGMAEPALFASHDDELLVRVYVAQGRTLDDLPYTDAFEAIVSAIAQDADRVADDERASILHRLLNLRKAGKLPRLGAGHGQRPRIEPEAEALLERLLREELGEGLGGRDRLPYTAGFDRVAERFAAQSGLTVDRHDLWRLIAKLAK
;
A
#
# COMPACT_ATOMS: atom_id res chain seq x y z
N MET A 1 7.89 -18.20 38.51
CA MET A 1 7.20 -17.50 37.41
C MET A 1 8.13 -16.42 36.89
N ALA A 2 8.78 -16.68 35.77
CA ALA A 2 9.66 -15.72 35.10
C ALA A 2 9.42 -15.88 33.60
N TYR A 3 8.97 -14.82 32.94
CA TYR A 3 8.87 -14.76 31.49
C TYR A 3 10.28 -14.60 30.91
N PRO A 4 10.74 -15.46 29.98
CA PRO A 4 11.98 -15.19 29.28
C PRO A 4 11.75 -14.04 28.29
N VAL A 5 12.38 -12.90 28.60
CA VAL A 5 12.76 -11.85 27.65
C VAL A 5 13.63 -12.49 26.58
N GLY A 6 13.06 -12.64 25.39
CA GLY A 6 13.71 -13.28 24.26
C GLY A 6 12.75 -13.44 23.08
N MET A 7 11.91 -12.42 22.85
CA MET A 7 11.30 -12.25 21.52
C MET A 7 12.45 -11.85 20.61
N ALA A 8 13.14 -12.85 20.06
CA ALA A 8 13.83 -12.66 18.80
C ALA A 8 12.77 -12.14 17.83
N GLU A 9 12.85 -10.86 17.48
CA GLU A 9 12.20 -10.37 16.26
C GLU A 9 12.62 -11.35 15.17
N PRO A 10 11.69 -12.08 14.53
CA PRO A 10 12.08 -12.78 13.33
C PRO A 10 12.44 -11.69 12.33
N ALA A 11 13.74 -11.48 12.15
CA ALA A 11 14.29 -10.88 10.95
C ALA A 11 13.97 -11.82 9.78
N LEU A 12 12.69 -11.91 9.41
CA LEU A 12 12.16 -12.70 8.30
C LEU A 12 12.68 -12.19 6.95
N PHE A 13 13.35 -11.04 6.92
CA PHE A 13 14.07 -10.49 5.77
C PHE A 13 15.58 -10.51 5.97
N ALA A 14 16.15 -11.69 6.21
CA ALA A 14 17.60 -11.86 6.34
C ALA A 14 18.40 -11.62 5.04
N SER A 15 17.77 -11.39 3.87
CA SER A 15 18.52 -10.97 2.67
C SER A 15 17.68 -10.18 1.67
N HIS A 16 18.30 -9.11 1.22
CA HIS A 16 17.78 -7.98 0.49
C HIS A 16 17.94 -8.18 -1.02
N ASP A 17 17.01 -8.88 -1.66
CA ASP A 17 17.09 -9.01 -3.10
C ASP A 17 16.18 -7.99 -3.78
N ASP A 18 16.62 -6.72 -3.75
CA ASP A 18 15.97 -5.63 -4.49
C ASP A 18 15.86 -6.01 -5.98
N GLU A 19 16.82 -6.77 -6.52
CA GLU A 19 16.78 -7.26 -7.89
C GLU A 19 15.65 -8.27 -8.09
N LEU A 20 15.47 -9.22 -7.17
CA LEU A 20 14.31 -10.13 -7.17
C LEU A 20 13.00 -9.33 -7.08
N LEU A 21 12.89 -8.39 -6.15
CA LEU A 21 11.70 -7.57 -5.95
C LEU A 21 11.36 -6.77 -7.22
N VAL A 22 12.35 -6.13 -7.83
CA VAL A 22 12.21 -5.41 -9.11
C VAL A 22 11.80 -6.37 -10.22
N ARG A 23 12.43 -7.54 -10.31
CA ARG A 23 12.14 -8.54 -11.35
C ARG A 23 10.70 -9.04 -11.27
N VAL A 24 10.23 -9.40 -10.07
CA VAL A 24 8.85 -9.87 -9.87
C VAL A 24 7.86 -8.74 -10.13
N TYR A 25 8.15 -7.51 -9.68
CA TYR A 25 7.33 -6.34 -10.01
C TYR A 25 7.23 -6.10 -11.52
N VAL A 26 8.35 -6.16 -12.25
CA VAL A 26 8.37 -6.04 -13.72
C VAL A 26 7.53 -7.12 -14.38
N ALA A 27 7.60 -8.36 -13.89
CA ALA A 27 6.78 -9.46 -14.40
C ALA A 27 5.28 -9.23 -14.22
N GLN A 28 4.84 -8.50 -13.18
CA GLN A 28 3.43 -8.15 -13.01
C GLN A 28 2.94 -7.11 -14.02
N GLY A 29 3.83 -6.29 -14.59
CA GLY A 29 3.47 -5.31 -15.62
C GLY A 29 2.53 -4.19 -15.15
N ARG A 30 2.29 -4.04 -13.84
CA ARG A 30 1.36 -3.05 -13.26
C ARG A 30 2.08 -1.83 -12.71
N THR A 31 1.41 -0.67 -12.72
CA THR A 31 1.94 0.51 -12.05
C THR A 31 1.91 0.35 -10.54
N LEU A 32 2.94 0.85 -9.85
CA LEU A 32 2.99 0.84 -8.39
C LEU A 32 1.77 1.49 -7.70
N ASP A 33 1.19 2.54 -8.31
CA ASP A 33 -0.03 3.20 -7.81
C ASP A 33 -1.28 2.28 -7.85
N ASP A 34 -1.23 1.21 -8.65
CA ASP A 34 -2.35 0.28 -8.94
C ASP A 34 -2.06 -1.12 -8.38
N LEU A 35 -1.05 -1.22 -7.51
CA LEU A 35 -0.53 -2.49 -7.01
C LEU A 35 -1.18 -2.91 -5.68
N PRO A 36 -1.32 -2.04 -4.65
CA PRO A 36 -1.83 -2.46 -3.35
C PRO A 36 -3.21 -3.10 -3.43
N TYR A 37 -3.47 -4.10 -2.59
CA TYR A 37 -4.74 -4.83 -2.49
C TYR A 37 -5.15 -5.54 -3.79
N THR A 38 -4.18 -6.03 -4.58
CA THR A 38 -4.44 -6.81 -5.79
C THR A 38 -3.75 -8.17 -5.74
N ASP A 39 -4.28 -9.14 -6.49
CA ASP A 39 -3.65 -10.46 -6.65
C ASP A 39 -2.23 -10.37 -7.19
N ALA A 40 -1.94 -9.33 -8.00
CA ALA A 40 -0.59 -9.08 -8.51
C ALA A 40 0.39 -8.68 -7.40
N PHE A 41 -0.08 -7.94 -6.40
CA PHE A 41 0.73 -7.63 -5.22
C PHE A 41 0.89 -8.86 -4.32
N GLU A 42 -0.18 -9.62 -4.09
CA GLU A 42 -0.07 -10.87 -3.33
C GLU A 42 0.86 -11.88 -4.02
N ALA A 43 0.93 -11.90 -5.36
CA ALA A 43 1.93 -12.67 -6.10
C ALA A 43 3.37 -12.18 -5.88
N ILE A 44 3.59 -10.86 -5.72
CA ILE A 44 4.90 -10.31 -5.35
C ILE A 44 5.26 -10.71 -3.92
N VAL A 45 4.31 -10.57 -3.00
CA VAL A 45 4.48 -10.98 -1.59
C VAL A 45 4.81 -12.47 -1.53
N SER A 46 4.05 -13.32 -2.21
CA SER A 46 4.26 -14.77 -2.24
C SER A 46 5.60 -15.18 -2.85
N ALA A 47 6.11 -14.43 -3.84
CA ALA A 47 7.40 -14.71 -4.44
C ALA A 47 8.60 -14.35 -3.55
N ILE A 48 8.40 -13.52 -2.52
CA ILE A 48 9.46 -12.94 -1.69
C ILE A 48 9.36 -13.43 -0.24
N ALA A 49 8.16 -13.62 0.27
CA ALA A 49 7.90 -14.20 1.57
C ALA A 49 8.12 -15.72 1.52
N GLN A 50 8.84 -16.24 2.52
CA GLN A 50 9.07 -17.69 2.63
C GLN A 50 7.79 -18.47 2.96
N ASP A 51 6.80 -17.80 3.57
CA ASP A 51 5.51 -18.36 3.95
C ASP A 51 4.39 -17.34 3.66
N ALA A 52 3.89 -17.35 2.42
CA ALA A 52 2.94 -16.37 1.90
C ALA A 52 1.60 -16.33 2.67
N ASP A 53 1.16 -17.48 3.19
CA ASP A 53 -0.10 -17.62 3.93
C ASP A 53 -0.08 -16.99 5.32
N ARG A 54 1.11 -16.66 5.85
CA ARG A 54 1.28 -16.08 7.20
C ARG A 54 1.81 -14.66 7.20
N VAL A 55 1.93 -14.04 6.03
CA VAL A 55 2.39 -12.66 5.91
C VAL A 55 1.39 -11.75 6.61
N ALA A 56 1.87 -10.96 7.56
CA ALA A 56 1.06 -9.96 8.27
C ALA A 56 0.89 -8.68 7.43
N ASP A 57 -0.09 -7.85 7.78
CA ASP A 57 -0.31 -6.57 7.09
C ASP A 57 0.89 -5.61 7.21
N ASP A 58 1.59 -5.62 8.35
CA ASP A 58 2.84 -4.86 8.54
C ASP A 58 3.95 -5.28 7.56
N GLU A 59 3.97 -6.56 7.20
CA GLU A 59 4.93 -7.12 6.26
C GLU A 59 4.58 -6.74 4.81
N ARG A 60 3.29 -6.78 4.46
CA ARG A 60 2.77 -6.22 3.20
C ARG A 60 3.11 -4.74 3.07
N ALA A 61 2.85 -3.94 4.12
CA ALA A 61 3.20 -2.52 4.16
C ALA A 61 4.70 -2.32 3.89
N SER A 62 5.54 -3.12 4.54
CA SER A 62 7.01 -3.05 4.40
C SER A 62 7.48 -3.34 2.97
N ILE A 63 6.92 -4.37 2.31
CA ILE A 63 7.24 -4.70 0.90
C ILE A 63 6.81 -3.56 -0.03
N LEU A 64 5.62 -3.00 0.18
CA LEU A 64 5.13 -1.87 -0.63
C LEU A 64 5.99 -0.62 -0.43
N HIS A 65 6.33 -0.28 0.81
CA HIS A 65 7.23 0.84 1.11
C HIS A 65 8.58 0.69 0.44
N ARG A 66 9.11 -0.54 0.39
CA ARG A 66 10.36 -0.83 -0.28
C ARG A 66 10.27 -0.56 -1.78
N LEU A 67 9.19 -1.00 -2.45
CA LEU A 67 8.94 -0.67 -3.86
C LEU A 67 8.83 0.84 -4.10
N LEU A 68 8.15 1.57 -3.21
CA LEU A 68 8.02 3.03 -3.27
C LEU A 68 9.38 3.72 -3.12
N ASN A 69 10.23 3.25 -2.21
CA ASN A 69 11.59 3.75 -2.04
C ASN A 69 12.47 3.46 -3.27
N LEU A 70 12.37 2.27 -3.86
CA LEU A 70 13.09 1.92 -5.11
C LEU A 70 12.66 2.79 -6.28
N ARG A 71 11.37 3.13 -6.38
CA ARG A 71 10.86 4.09 -7.36
C ARG A 71 11.42 5.49 -7.16
N LYS A 72 11.44 5.98 -5.91
CA LYS A 72 12.02 7.28 -5.55
C LYS A 72 13.53 7.33 -5.85
N ALA A 73 14.23 6.21 -5.67
CA ALA A 73 15.64 6.06 -6.01
C ALA A 73 15.92 5.89 -7.51
N GLY A 74 14.88 5.87 -8.37
CA GLY A 74 15.04 5.67 -9.82
C GLY A 74 15.43 4.24 -10.24
N LYS A 75 15.39 3.27 -9.32
CA LYS A 75 15.75 1.87 -9.55
C LYS A 75 14.57 1.02 -10.04
N LEU A 76 13.34 1.51 -9.87
CA LEU A 76 12.14 0.84 -10.33
C LEU A 76 11.73 1.35 -11.72
N PRO A 77 11.62 0.49 -12.75
CA PRO A 77 11.18 0.91 -14.06
C PRO A 77 9.73 1.41 -14.03
N ARG A 78 9.42 2.43 -14.84
CA ARG A 78 8.06 2.95 -15.01
C ARG A 78 7.27 1.99 -15.91
N LEU A 79 6.51 1.09 -15.30
CA LEU A 79 5.60 0.21 -16.02
C LEU A 79 4.37 1.01 -16.47
N GLY A 80 4.05 0.92 -17.76
CA GLY A 80 3.04 1.74 -18.42
C GLY A 80 1.72 1.01 -18.61
N ALA A 81 0.89 0.97 -17.57
CA ALA A 81 -0.58 1.01 -17.63
C ALA A 81 -1.12 0.71 -16.22
N GLY A 82 -1.79 1.69 -15.61
CA GLY A 82 -2.69 1.36 -14.50
C GLY A 82 -3.82 0.52 -15.08
N HIS A 83 -4.06 -0.67 -14.52
CA HIS A 83 -5.11 -1.53 -15.01
C HIS A 83 -6.45 -1.02 -14.45
N GLY A 84 -7.51 -1.10 -15.27
CA GLY A 84 -8.88 -0.79 -14.84
C GLY A 84 -9.30 0.68 -14.86
N GLN A 85 -10.62 0.88 -14.93
CA GLN A 85 -11.25 2.20 -14.89
C GLN A 85 -11.00 2.83 -13.51
N ARG A 86 -10.57 4.09 -13.49
CA ARG A 86 -10.36 4.81 -12.21
C ARG A 86 -11.72 5.02 -11.53
N PRO A 87 -11.82 4.84 -10.20
CA PRO A 87 -13.05 5.16 -9.49
C PRO A 87 -13.32 6.66 -9.69
N ARG A 88 -14.53 6.99 -10.12
CA ARG A 88 -14.99 8.37 -10.20
C ARG A 88 -15.86 8.61 -8.98
N ILE A 89 -15.46 9.57 -8.16
CA ILE A 89 -16.25 10.06 -7.05
C ILE A 89 -16.60 11.51 -7.30
N GLU A 90 -17.72 11.95 -6.73
CA GLU A 90 -18.16 13.34 -6.83
C GLU A 90 -17.16 14.28 -6.15
N PRO A 91 -17.03 15.55 -6.60
CA PRO A 91 -16.07 16.51 -6.04
C PRO A 91 -16.20 16.71 -4.51
N GLU A 92 -17.43 16.61 -3.99
CA GLU A 92 -17.69 16.70 -2.55
C GLU A 92 -17.09 15.51 -1.78
N ALA A 93 -17.18 14.31 -2.35
CA ALA A 93 -16.52 13.12 -1.80
C ALA A 93 -14.99 13.22 -1.92
N GLU A 94 -14.46 13.81 -3.01
CA GLU A 94 -13.01 14.06 -3.13
C GLU A 94 -12.51 14.98 -2.01
N ALA A 95 -13.21 16.10 -1.77
CA ALA A 95 -12.87 17.05 -0.72
C ALA A 95 -12.97 16.44 0.69
N LEU A 96 -13.97 15.60 0.93
CA LEU A 96 -14.11 14.85 2.17
C LEU A 96 -12.93 13.89 2.39
N LEU A 97 -12.57 13.12 1.36
CA LEU A 97 -11.44 12.18 1.42
C LEU A 97 -10.13 12.92 1.68
N GLU A 98 -9.89 14.04 1.00
CA GLU A 98 -8.71 14.87 1.23
C GLU A 98 -8.63 15.40 2.66
N ARG A 99 -9.76 15.86 3.22
CA ARG A 99 -9.84 16.31 4.61
C ARG A 99 -9.48 15.19 5.59
N LEU A 100 -10.06 14.00 5.41
CA LEU A 100 -9.78 12.83 6.26
C LEU A 100 -8.32 12.41 6.20
N LEU A 101 -7.71 12.43 5.01
CA LEU A 101 -6.29 12.12 4.84
C LEU A 101 -5.40 13.13 5.55
N ARG A 102 -5.72 14.42 5.48
CA ARG A 102 -4.97 15.47 6.19
C ARG A 102 -5.08 15.31 7.70
N GLU A 103 -6.25 14.93 8.21
CA GLU A 103 -6.44 14.64 9.64
C GLU A 103 -5.62 13.43 10.11
N GLU A 104 -5.56 12.36 9.32
CA GLU A 104 -4.82 11.14 9.69
C GLU A 104 -3.30 11.26 9.49
N LEU A 105 -2.85 12.03 8.48
CA LEU A 105 -1.42 12.21 8.18
C LEU A 105 -0.79 13.45 8.83
N GLY A 106 -1.59 14.36 9.37
CA GLY A 106 -1.15 15.60 10.01
C GLY A 106 -0.72 16.71 9.03
N GLU A 107 0.23 16.43 8.13
CA GLU A 107 0.78 17.42 7.20
C GLU A 107 0.88 16.89 5.76
N GLY A 108 -0.09 17.28 4.93
CA GLY A 108 -0.09 17.06 3.49
C GLY A 108 -0.22 15.60 3.03
N LEU A 109 -0.44 15.44 1.73
CA LEU A 109 -0.60 14.10 1.13
C LEU A 109 0.73 13.38 0.86
N GLY A 110 1.87 13.97 1.24
CA GLY A 110 3.20 13.40 1.02
C GLY A 110 3.49 12.15 1.86
N GLY A 111 2.76 11.97 2.97
CA GLY A 111 2.83 10.78 3.83
C GLY A 111 1.99 9.59 3.36
N ARG A 112 1.20 9.73 2.28
CA ARG A 112 0.23 8.71 1.82
C ARG A 112 0.86 7.35 1.54
N ASP A 113 2.12 7.35 1.12
CA ASP A 113 2.90 6.16 0.79
C ASP A 113 3.00 5.21 1.99
N ARG A 114 2.73 5.71 3.20
CA ARG A 114 2.71 4.96 4.46
C ARG A 114 1.34 4.45 4.90
N LEU A 115 0.28 4.77 4.17
CA LEU A 115 -1.07 4.42 4.57
C LEU A 115 -1.43 2.95 4.28
N PRO A 116 -1.15 2.37 3.10
CA PRO A 116 -1.64 1.04 2.78
C PRO A 116 -1.23 0.02 3.84
N TYR A 117 -2.16 -0.88 4.15
CA TYR A 117 -2.01 -1.94 5.15
C TYR A 117 -1.77 -1.44 6.58
N THR A 118 -2.21 -0.22 6.90
CA THR A 118 -2.16 0.31 8.27
C THR A 118 -3.55 0.56 8.83
N ALA A 119 -3.65 0.53 10.17
CA ALA A 119 -4.88 0.92 10.87
C ALA A 119 -5.32 2.36 10.54
N GLY A 120 -4.40 3.25 10.14
CA GLY A 120 -4.75 4.60 9.69
C GLY A 120 -5.55 4.58 8.39
N PHE A 121 -5.20 3.70 7.46
CA PHE A 121 -5.96 3.53 6.22
C PHE A 121 -7.36 2.97 6.47
N ASP A 122 -7.48 1.97 7.35
CA ASP A 122 -8.80 1.43 7.72
C ASP A 122 -9.67 2.50 8.38
N ARG A 123 -9.11 3.34 9.27
CA ARG A 123 -9.84 4.49 9.85
C ARG A 123 -10.31 5.48 8.79
N VAL A 124 -9.46 5.81 7.81
CA VAL A 124 -9.88 6.68 6.68
C VAL A 124 -11.03 6.03 5.92
N ALA A 125 -10.92 4.74 5.60
CA ALA A 125 -11.94 4.00 4.86
C ALA A 125 -13.29 4.00 5.58
N GLU A 126 -13.29 3.68 6.88
CA GLU A 126 -14.49 3.67 7.72
C GLU A 126 -15.12 5.06 7.82
N ARG A 127 -14.32 6.10 8.10
CA ARG A 127 -14.82 7.48 8.21
C ARG A 127 -15.32 8.02 6.88
N PHE A 128 -14.69 7.64 5.78
CA PHE A 128 -15.11 8.02 4.43
C PHE A 128 -16.43 7.36 4.07
N ALA A 129 -16.58 6.05 4.30
CA ALA A 129 -17.82 5.33 4.05
C ALA A 129 -18.98 5.87 4.90
N ALA A 130 -18.72 6.15 6.19
CA ALA A 130 -19.73 6.70 7.10
C ALA A 130 -20.23 8.10 6.71
N GLN A 131 -19.36 8.96 6.17
CA GLN A 131 -19.70 10.34 5.82
C GLN A 131 -20.17 10.52 4.37
N SER A 132 -19.61 9.76 3.42
CA SER A 132 -20.00 9.84 2.00
C SER A 132 -21.18 8.95 1.64
N GLY A 133 -21.47 7.93 2.46
CA GLY A 133 -22.42 6.87 2.12
C GLY A 133 -21.95 5.93 1.01
N LEU A 134 -20.72 6.10 0.50
CA LEU A 134 -20.14 5.27 -0.54
C LEU A 134 -19.37 4.10 0.09
N THR A 135 -19.61 2.89 -0.41
CA THR A 135 -18.77 1.73 -0.11
C THR A 135 -17.71 1.62 -1.19
N VAL A 136 -16.46 1.84 -0.82
CA VAL A 136 -15.31 1.74 -1.73
C VAL A 136 -14.38 0.67 -1.19
N ASP A 137 -13.95 -0.25 -2.04
CA ASP A 137 -12.96 -1.27 -1.65
C ASP A 137 -11.61 -0.61 -1.31
N ARG A 138 -10.79 -1.28 -0.50
CA ARG A 138 -9.45 -0.79 -0.12
C ARG A 138 -8.58 -0.48 -1.34
N HIS A 139 -8.65 -1.30 -2.39
CA HIS A 139 -7.93 -1.05 -3.62
C HIS A 139 -8.37 0.26 -4.28
N ASP A 140 -9.67 0.46 -4.44
CA ASP A 140 -10.23 1.65 -5.10
C ASP A 140 -10.01 2.91 -4.26
N LEU A 141 -10.10 2.81 -2.93
CA LEU A 141 -9.79 3.90 -2.02
C LEU A 141 -8.33 4.34 -2.15
N TRP A 142 -7.40 3.38 -2.22
CA TRP A 142 -6.00 3.70 -2.48
C TRP A 142 -5.82 4.38 -3.84
N ARG A 143 -6.49 3.93 -4.90
CA ARG A 143 -6.41 4.58 -6.23
C ARG A 143 -6.94 6.01 -6.22
N LEU A 144 -7.98 6.29 -5.43
CA LEU A 144 -8.48 7.64 -5.21
C LEU A 144 -7.44 8.52 -4.49
N ILE A 145 -6.83 8.01 -3.42
CA ILE A 145 -5.76 8.71 -2.68
C ILE A 145 -4.53 8.95 -3.59
N ALA A 146 -4.17 7.97 -4.40
CA ALA A 146 -3.07 8.07 -5.35
C ALA A 146 -3.32 9.15 -6.43
N LYS A 147 -4.58 9.37 -6.81
CA LYS A 147 -5.01 10.45 -7.71
C LYS A 147 -4.94 11.83 -7.03
N LEU A 148 -5.44 11.96 -5.80
CA LEU A 148 -5.54 13.25 -5.11
C LEU A 148 -4.20 13.92 -4.84
N ALA A 149 -3.11 13.15 -4.74
CA ALA A 149 -1.75 13.72 -4.59
C ALA A 149 -0.92 13.74 -5.89
N LYS A 150 -1.57 13.76 -7.05
CA LYS A 150 -0.95 14.15 -8.33
C LYS A 150 -1.33 15.58 -8.68
#